data_AF-A0A392W2V8-F1
#
_entry.id   AF-A0A392W2V8-F1
#
_cell.length_a   1.000
_cell.length_b   1.000
_cell.length_c   1.000
_cell.angle_alpha   90.00
_cell.angle_beta   90.00
_cell.angle_gamma   90.00
#
_symmetry.space_group_name_H-M   'P 1'
#
loop_
_entity.id
_entity.type
_entity.pdbx_description
1 polymer ?
#
loop_
_entity_poly.entity_id
_entity_poly.type
_entity_poly.pdbx_seq_one_letter_code
_entity_poly.pdbx_strand_id
1 'polypeptide(L)' 'AAVGNGTVFAGFPMTDLKTAVETAGDLTQMQAKINLVGTVFGVAPPIVPLPSSINLANDGFICGKTTG' A
#
# COMPACT_ATOMS: atom_id res chain seq x y z
N ALA A 1 24.10 -6.10 -3.69
CA ALA A 1 22.83 -6.83 -3.82
C ALA A 1 21.74 -5.82 -4.18
N ALA A 2 21.17 -5.86 -5.39
CA ALA A 2 20.36 -4.74 -5.90
C ALA A 2 18.92 -4.65 -5.33
N VAL A 3 18.55 -5.53 -4.39
CA VAL A 3 17.37 -5.41 -3.52
C VAL A 3 17.72 -6.05 -2.17
N GLY A 4 18.44 -5.30 -1.32
CA GLY A 4 18.72 -5.68 0.07
C GLY A 4 17.77 -4.93 1.01
N ASN A 5 17.07 -5.67 1.89
CA ASN A 5 16.06 -5.22 2.85
C ASN A 5 14.83 -4.53 2.23
N GLY A 6 13.68 -5.21 2.23
CA GLY A 6 12.40 -4.64 1.79
C GLY A 6 12.04 -3.35 2.53
N THR A 7 11.29 -2.47 1.86
CA THR A 7 10.79 -1.21 2.41
C THR A 7 9.34 -1.37 2.85
N VAL A 8 8.99 -0.82 4.02
CA VAL A 8 7.61 -0.77 4.50
C VAL A 8 7.11 0.66 4.36
N PHE A 9 6.07 0.86 3.55
CA PHE A 9 5.35 2.14 3.49
C PHE A 9 4.24 2.10 4.54
N ALA A 10 4.36 2.93 5.57
CA ALA A 10 3.32 3.15 6.57
C ALA A 10 2.89 4.63 6.51
N GLY A 11 1.60 4.89 6.68
CA GLY A 11 1.08 6.26 6.78
C GLY A 11 1.63 6.95 8.02
N PHE A 12 2.22 8.13 7.86
CA PHE A 12 2.64 9.01 8.96
C PHE A 12 2.18 10.45 8.69
N PRO A 13 1.67 11.19 9.69
CA PRO A 13 1.27 10.72 11.01
C PRO A 13 0.05 9.80 10.90
N MET A 14 -0.07 8.84 11.82
CA MET A 14 -1.27 8.01 11.94
C MET A 14 -2.37 8.90 12.53
N THR A 15 -3.05 9.67 11.69
CA THR A 15 -4.23 10.43 12.08
C THR A 15 -5.36 9.48 12.41
N ASP A 16 -6.23 9.83 13.35
CA ASP A 16 -7.47 9.08 13.56
C ASP A 16 -8.20 8.91 12.21
N LEU A 17 -8.29 7.67 11.74
CA LEU A 17 -9.01 7.37 10.52
C LEU A 17 -10.50 7.47 10.81
N LYS A 18 -11.24 8.06 9.86
CA LYS A 18 -12.69 7.98 9.83
C LYS A 18 -13.13 6.52 9.88
N THR A 19 -14.25 6.27 10.53
CA THR A 19 -14.86 4.94 10.58
C THR A 19 -15.27 4.47 9.19
N ALA A 20 -15.40 3.15 9.00
CA ALA A 20 -15.82 2.59 7.73
C ALA A 20 -17.19 3.12 7.23
N VAL A 21 -18.07 3.54 8.15
CA VAL A 21 -19.36 4.16 7.81
C VAL A 21 -19.18 5.59 7.28
N GLU A 22 -18.25 6.36 7.85
CA GLU A 22 -18.00 7.74 7.43
C GLU A 22 -17.30 7.84 6.06
N THR A 23 -16.61 6.77 5.64
CA THR A 23 -15.96 6.69 4.32
C THR A 23 -16.76 5.88 3.31
N ALA A 24 -17.89 5.30 3.70
CA ALA A 24 -18.61 4.32 2.88
C ALA A 24 -19.05 4.91 1.52
N GLY A 25 -18.71 4.21 0.43
CA GLY A 25 -19.09 4.60 -0.92
C GLY A 25 -18.19 5.67 -1.56
N ASP A 26 -17.29 6.30 -0.80
CA ASP A 26 -16.27 7.21 -1.33
C ASP A 26 -14.93 6.49 -1.49
N LEU A 27 -14.65 6.04 -2.71
CA LEU A 27 -13.40 5.34 -3.05
C LEU A 27 -12.15 6.17 -2.71
N THR A 28 -12.23 7.50 -2.76
CA THR A 28 -11.08 8.36 -2.46
C THR A 28 -10.70 8.32 -0.97
N GLN A 29 -11.67 8.02 -0.10
CA GLN A 29 -11.48 7.86 1.33
C GLN A 29 -11.29 6.41 1.76
N MET A 30 -11.74 5.45 0.94
CA MET A 30 -11.58 4.00 1.20
C MET A 30 -10.29 3.39 0.64
N GLN A 31 -9.50 4.14 -0.16
CA GLN A 31 -8.29 3.62 -0.81
C GLN A 31 -7.01 4.38 -0.39
N ALA A 32 -5.90 3.65 -0.31
CA ALA A 32 -4.56 4.24 -0.27
C ALA A 32 -3.89 4.11 -1.64
N LYS A 33 -3.35 5.21 -2.18
CA LYS A 33 -2.63 5.22 -3.46
C LYS A 33 -1.15 5.47 -3.23
N ILE A 34 -0.31 4.50 -3.57
CA ILE A 34 1.15 4.59 -3.50
C ILE A 34 1.68 4.53 -4.93
N ASN A 35 2.38 5.57 -5.37
CA ASN A 35 2.98 5.61 -6.71
C ASN A 35 4.42 5.08 -6.63
N LEU A 36 4.72 4.03 -7.40
CA LEU A 36 6.06 3.46 -7.51
C LEU A 36 6.64 3.81 -8.87
N VAL A 37 7.93 4.14 -8.91
CA VAL A 37 8.67 4.40 -10.14
C VAL A 37 9.72 3.32 -10.31
N GLY A 38 9.73 2.68 -11.48
CA GLY A 38 10.71 1.66 -11.85
C GLY A 38 10.34 1.00 -13.16
N THR A 39 11.10 -0.01 -13.55
CA THR A 39 11.00 -0.65 -14.86
C THR A 39 10.54 -2.11 -14.76
N VAL A 40 9.76 -2.58 -15.74
CA VAL A 40 9.19 -3.94 -15.76
C VAL A 40 9.82 -4.89 -16.78
N PHE A 41 10.29 -4.39 -17.93
CA PHE A 41 10.86 -5.20 -19.01
C PHE A 41 11.93 -4.39 -19.77
N GLY A 42 12.95 -5.09 -20.29
CA GLY A 42 13.87 -4.62 -21.33
C GLY A 42 14.32 -3.16 -21.21
N VAL A 43 15.33 -2.90 -20.39
CA VAL A 43 15.74 -1.54 -20.02
C VAL A 43 17.12 -1.19 -20.57
N ALA A 44 17.18 -0.09 -21.33
CA ALA A 44 18.44 0.59 -21.57
C ALA A 44 18.92 1.24 -20.26
N PRO A 45 20.23 1.30 -19.98
CA PRO A 45 20.76 1.90 -18.76
C PRO A 45 20.27 3.35 -18.57
N PRO A 46 19.93 3.79 -17.34
CA PRO A 46 20.13 3.11 -16.05
C PRO A 46 18.97 2.17 -15.66
N ILE A 47 19.34 0.98 -15.17
CA ILE A 47 18.39 -0.08 -14.78
C ILE A 47 17.91 0.16 -13.34
N VAL A 48 16.65 0.60 -13.21
CA VAL A 48 15.98 0.77 -11.91
C VAL A 48 14.72 -0.12 -11.89
N PRO A 49 14.87 -1.44 -11.63
CA PRO A 49 13.75 -2.38 -11.69
C PRO A 49 12.73 -2.08 -10.60
N LEU A 50 11.45 -2.32 -10.91
CA LEU A 50 10.42 -2.35 -9.87
C LEU A 50 10.69 -3.49 -8.86
N PRO A 51 10.15 -3.40 -7.63
CA PRO A 51 10.21 -4.49 -6.67
C PRO A 51 9.64 -5.78 -7.26
N SER A 52 10.29 -6.91 -6.99
CA SER A 52 9.84 -8.24 -7.43
C SER A 52 8.57 -8.72 -6.73
N SER A 53 8.25 -8.16 -5.57
CA SER A 53 7.07 -8.50 -4.77
C SER A 53 6.51 -7.27 -4.07
N ILE A 54 5.18 -7.14 -4.06
CA ILE A 54 4.43 -6.13 -3.32
C ILE A 54 3.38 -6.86 -2.51
N ASN A 55 3.34 -6.63 -1.19
CA ASN A 55 2.40 -7.25 -0.27
C ASN A 55 1.69 -6.18 0.55
N LEU A 56 0.38 -6.34 0.78
CA LEU A 56 -0.36 -5.54 1.73
C LEU A 56 -0.20 -6.17 3.12
N ALA A 57 0.51 -5.50 4.01
CA ALA A 57 0.60 -5.91 5.41
C ALA A 57 -0.69 -5.47 6.13
N ASN A 58 -1.43 -6.45 6.68
CA ASN A 58 -2.71 -6.24 7.34
C ASN A 58 -2.76 -7.01 8.68
N ASP A 59 -1.61 -7.07 9.35
CA ASP A 59 -1.46 -7.82 10.60
C ASP A 59 -2.34 -7.20 11.70
N GLY A 60 -3.16 -8.03 12.35
CA GLY A 60 -4.04 -7.60 13.44
C GLY A 60 -5.37 -6.95 13.01
N PHE A 61 -5.63 -6.74 11.71
CA PHE A 61 -6.96 -6.33 11.26
C PHE A 61 -7.94 -7.49 11.37
N ILE A 62 -8.94 -7.33 12.23
CA ILE A 62 -10.04 -8.28 12.38
C ILE A 62 -11.24 -7.68 11.65
N CYS A 63 -11.70 -8.38 10.60
CA CYS A 63 -12.96 -8.01 9.95
C CYS A 63 -14.10 -8.20 10.96
N GLY A 64 -14.61 -7.08 11.51
CA GLY A 64 -15.72 -7.09 12.43
C GLY A 64 -16.97 -7.63 11.75
N LYS A 65 -17.66 -8.58 12.39
CA LYS A 65 -18.96 -9.05 11.93
C LYS A 65 -19.96 -7.89 12.05
N THR A 66 -20.70 -7.61 10.98
CA THR A 66 -21.77 -6.60 11.01
C THR A 66 -22.85 -7.04 12.00
N THR A 67 -23.06 -6.28 13.07
CA THR A 67 -24.21 -6.45 13.97
C THR A 67 -25.43 -5.84 13.29
N GLY A 68 -26.26 -6.69 12.69
CA GLY A 68 -27.60 -6.35 12.22
C GLY A 68 -28.66 -6.84 13.20
#